data_AF-A0A022XQV4-F1
#
_entry.id   AF-A0A022XQV4-F1
#
_cell.length_a   1.000
_cell.length_b   1.000
_cell.length_c   1.000
_cell.angle_alpha   90.00
_cell.angle_beta   90.00
_cell.angle_gamma   90.00
#
_symmetry.space_group_name_H-M   'P 1'
#
loop_
_entity.id
_entity.type
_entity.pdbx_description
1 polymer ?
#
loop_
_entity_poly.entity_id
_entity_poly.type
_entity_poly.pdbx_seq_one_letter_code
_entity_poly.pdbx_strand_id
1 'polypeptide(L)'
;MAASIHAHPNPARTLVPRLQRHLPHSGPVLRIIQSFGVFPRSAEACVLATFPPESGSSWGLGSGSGAAENKRQPEEPWVVAYVDVFRYPETQMWVYSSLEADGRNEMIGDTMKTTLTADEETLKQAREQLRNLLAYVRSKLLPSLLSTPGALERNIPGTKPNGVKKLPAVPPTGLLMGTINDGLAELLGQLGPREQDSSGQKPFFHINRVDLCVKYMFDRTHYDAGDNGPPQGYRFHDNKGRRGIQDHHFGLVLSRTHIQRTRASFPASVAIYHDDIEADVAAKGQNETPVAHVNGNGVDKVEEMPIGWAFLTYDGSMIVLHVEPEHRGRGLAALLSKEIMRRGMGNEAIHALQLEDDIDGREKGWVFADVNKENKASQRVMQKLGGEIGWAMRWIVGEICAGKDCWNCNKGL
;
A
#
# COMPACT_ATOMS: atom_id res chain seq x y z
N MET A 1 -16.99 26.59 -7.21
CA MET A 1 -18.00 25.53 -7.36
C MET A 1 -17.50 24.31 -6.62
N ALA A 2 -18.34 23.62 -5.82
CA ALA A 2 -17.90 22.43 -5.11
C ALA A 2 -17.41 21.36 -6.12
N ALA A 3 -16.19 20.85 -5.92
CA ALA A 3 -15.59 19.90 -6.83
C ALA A 3 -16.40 18.59 -6.83
N SER A 4 -16.93 18.20 -7.99
CA SER A 4 -17.64 16.94 -8.16
C SER A 4 -16.64 15.77 -8.22
N ILE A 5 -17.05 14.61 -7.72
CA ILE A 5 -16.26 13.38 -7.79
C ILE A 5 -16.69 12.58 -9.01
N HIS A 6 -15.73 12.23 -9.84
CA HIS A 6 -15.94 11.53 -11.10
C HIS A 6 -15.26 10.15 -11.06
N ALA A 7 -15.96 9.13 -11.54
CA ALA A 7 -15.38 7.81 -11.75
C ALA A 7 -14.61 7.78 -13.07
N HIS A 8 -13.41 7.19 -13.06
CA HIS A 8 -12.56 6.99 -14.23
C HIS A 8 -12.58 5.52 -14.63
N PRO A 9 -13.47 5.09 -15.57
CA PRO A 9 -13.58 3.69 -15.96
C PRO A 9 -12.36 3.19 -16.75
N ASN A 10 -11.63 4.09 -17.40
CA ASN A 10 -10.34 3.81 -18.04
C ASN A 10 -9.26 4.73 -17.43
N PRO A 11 -8.80 4.43 -16.20
CA PRO A 11 -7.87 5.29 -15.47
C PRO A 11 -6.47 5.26 -16.10
N ALA A 12 -6.09 4.17 -16.76
CA ALA A 12 -4.83 4.09 -17.51
C ALA A 12 -4.75 5.21 -18.56
N ARG A 13 -5.79 5.36 -19.39
CA ARG A 13 -5.81 6.42 -20.42
C ARG A 13 -5.93 7.84 -19.85
N THR A 14 -6.69 8.00 -18.77
CA THR A 14 -7.12 9.34 -18.30
C THR A 14 -6.25 9.92 -17.20
N LEU A 15 -5.51 9.08 -16.45
CA LEU A 15 -4.79 9.50 -15.24
C LEU A 15 -3.30 9.16 -15.27
N VAL A 16 -2.84 8.10 -15.95
CA VAL A 16 -1.41 7.73 -15.97
C VAL A 16 -0.51 8.87 -16.46
N PRO A 17 -0.78 9.54 -17.61
CA PRO A 17 0.00 10.70 -18.05
C PRO A 17 0.14 11.80 -17.00
N ARG A 18 -0.93 12.01 -16.22
CA ARG A 18 -0.99 13.06 -15.20
C ARG A 18 -0.18 12.65 -13.98
N LEU A 19 -0.39 11.44 -13.49
CA LEU A 19 0.31 10.92 -12.33
C LEU A 19 1.82 10.77 -12.61
N GLN A 20 2.24 10.34 -13.80
CA GLN A 20 3.66 10.24 -14.17
C GLN A 20 4.42 11.57 -14.00
N ARG A 21 3.79 12.71 -14.34
CA ARG A 21 4.40 14.04 -14.15
C ARG A 21 4.67 14.41 -12.69
N HIS A 22 3.95 13.78 -11.77
CA HIS A 22 4.09 13.98 -10.33
C HIS A 22 4.94 12.89 -9.65
N LEU A 23 5.59 12.00 -10.41
CA LEU A 23 6.55 11.06 -9.82
C LEU A 23 7.72 11.81 -9.15
N PRO A 24 8.21 11.31 -8.00
CA PRO A 24 7.84 10.04 -7.36
C PRO A 24 6.58 10.08 -6.46
N HIS A 25 6.04 11.25 -6.15
CA HIS A 25 4.98 11.44 -5.13
C HIS A 25 3.69 10.69 -5.43
N SER A 26 3.26 10.69 -6.69
CA SER A 26 2.07 9.98 -7.18
C SER A 26 2.24 8.46 -7.29
N GLY A 27 3.46 7.96 -7.12
CA GLY A 27 3.85 6.59 -7.44
C GLY A 27 2.92 5.51 -6.88
N PRO A 28 2.54 5.55 -5.59
CA PRO A 28 1.64 4.55 -5.02
C PRO A 28 0.29 4.42 -5.77
N VAL A 29 -0.36 5.54 -6.08
CA VAL A 29 -1.64 5.53 -6.82
C VAL A 29 -1.41 5.18 -8.29
N LEU A 30 -0.32 5.66 -8.89
CA LEU A 30 0.06 5.30 -10.26
C LEU A 30 0.22 3.79 -10.43
N ARG A 31 0.96 3.13 -9.53
CA ARG A 31 1.21 1.68 -9.58
C ARG A 31 -0.05 0.86 -9.44
N ILE A 32 -0.95 1.28 -8.54
CA ILE A 32 -2.28 0.66 -8.44
C ILE A 32 -2.99 0.74 -9.79
N ILE A 33 -3.06 1.92 -10.41
CA ILE A 33 -3.75 2.11 -11.69
C ILE A 33 -3.11 1.30 -12.81
N GLN A 34 -1.78 1.28 -12.91
CA GLN A 34 -1.06 0.48 -13.91
C GLN A 34 -1.30 -1.02 -13.76
N SER A 35 -1.61 -1.46 -12.54
CA SER A 35 -1.91 -2.86 -12.26
C SER A 35 -3.36 -3.28 -12.56
N PHE A 36 -4.19 -2.36 -13.08
CA PHE A 36 -5.56 -2.65 -13.46
C PHE A 36 -5.58 -3.72 -14.56
N GLY A 37 -6.24 -4.84 -14.28
CA GLY A 37 -6.34 -5.98 -15.19
C GLY A 37 -5.27 -7.05 -14.98
N VAL A 38 -4.24 -6.79 -14.18
CA VAL A 38 -3.23 -7.79 -13.79
C VAL A 38 -3.62 -8.46 -12.47
N PHE A 39 -4.17 -7.68 -11.53
CA PHE A 39 -4.46 -8.18 -10.18
C PHE A 39 -5.95 -8.34 -9.87
N PRO A 40 -6.29 -9.30 -8.97
CA PRO A 40 -7.64 -9.42 -8.45
C PRO A 40 -8.08 -8.14 -7.74
N ARG A 41 -9.30 -7.70 -8.05
CA ARG A 41 -9.98 -6.57 -7.42
C ARG A 41 -11.46 -6.88 -7.30
N SER A 42 -12.13 -6.23 -6.36
CA SER A 42 -13.58 -6.37 -6.22
C SER A 42 -14.30 -5.71 -7.39
N ALA A 43 -15.53 -6.14 -7.67
CA ALA A 43 -16.32 -5.58 -8.77
C ALA A 43 -16.63 -4.08 -8.57
N GLU A 44 -16.72 -3.66 -7.31
CA GLU A 44 -17.00 -2.30 -6.86
C GLU A 44 -15.73 -1.42 -6.75
N ALA A 45 -14.55 -1.98 -7.03
CA ALA A 45 -13.30 -1.23 -7.02
C ALA A 45 -13.30 -0.16 -8.12
N CYS A 46 -13.02 1.09 -7.75
CA CYS A 46 -13.06 2.22 -8.68
C CYS A 46 -11.89 3.19 -8.48
N VAL A 47 -11.62 3.96 -9.53
CA VAL A 47 -10.72 5.12 -9.48
C VAL A 47 -11.57 6.37 -9.59
N LEU A 48 -11.37 7.29 -8.67
CA LEU A 48 -12.12 8.53 -8.52
C LEU A 48 -11.18 9.72 -8.68
N ALA A 49 -11.67 10.80 -9.28
CA ALA A 49 -10.95 12.08 -9.31
C ALA A 49 -11.88 13.27 -9.15
N THR A 50 -11.32 14.43 -8.85
CA THR A 50 -12.05 15.72 -8.70
C THR A 50 -12.29 16.45 -10.03
N PHE A 51 -11.99 15.79 -11.15
CA PHE A 51 -12.19 16.28 -12.50
C PHE A 51 -12.75 15.13 -13.37
N PRO A 52 -13.50 15.44 -14.43
CA PRO A 52 -14.11 14.40 -15.28
C PRO A 52 -13.06 13.65 -16.11
N PRO A 53 -13.33 12.38 -16.49
CA PRO A 53 -12.53 11.71 -17.50
C PRO A 53 -12.67 12.48 -18.82
N GLU A 54 -11.57 12.98 -19.37
CA GLU A 54 -11.60 13.69 -20.65
C GLU A 54 -12.19 12.80 -21.73
N SER A 55 -13.26 13.26 -22.38
CA SER A 55 -13.90 12.60 -23.52
C SER A 55 -12.83 12.36 -24.58
N GLY A 56 -12.47 11.10 -24.79
CA GLY A 56 -11.25 10.71 -25.48
C GLY A 56 -11.10 11.29 -26.88
N SER A 57 -10.49 12.48 -27.01
CA SER A 57 -9.83 12.89 -28.24
C SER A 57 -8.43 12.27 -28.24
N SER A 58 -8.16 11.53 -29.31
CA SER A 58 -6.92 10.84 -29.64
C SER A 58 -5.66 11.62 -29.21
N TRP A 59 -4.73 10.97 -28.49
CA TRP A 59 -3.30 11.35 -28.53
C TRP A 59 -2.73 10.97 -29.90
N GLY A 60 -3.39 11.39 -30.97
CA GLY A 60 -3.00 11.07 -32.32
C GLY A 60 -1.71 11.80 -32.64
N LEU A 61 -0.71 11.05 -33.10
CA LEU A 61 0.39 11.57 -33.90
C LEU A 61 -0.21 12.37 -35.06
N GLY A 62 -0.36 13.68 -34.86
CA GLY A 62 -0.79 14.63 -35.86
C GLY A 62 0.36 15.57 -36.16
N SER A 63 1.16 15.22 -37.16
CA SER A 63 2.03 16.16 -37.86
C SER A 63 1.16 17.27 -38.47
N GLY A 64 1.32 18.52 -38.04
CA GLY A 64 0.76 19.66 -38.77
C GLY A 64 0.57 20.94 -37.96
N SER A 65 1.44 21.91 -38.24
CA SER A 65 1.25 23.37 -38.18
C SER A 65 0.58 24.02 -36.96
N GLY A 66 1.35 24.90 -36.32
CA GLY A 66 0.96 25.65 -35.14
C GLY A 66 -0.32 26.49 -35.26
N ALA A 67 -1.18 26.31 -34.27
CA ALA A 67 -1.89 27.35 -33.54
C ALA A 67 -2.38 26.71 -32.24
N ALA A 68 -2.27 27.44 -31.14
CA ALA A 68 -2.46 26.98 -29.76
C ALA A 68 -3.69 26.09 -29.53
N GLU A 69 -3.46 24.82 -29.17
CA GLU A 69 -4.42 24.04 -28.37
C GLU A 69 -3.86 23.90 -26.96
N ASN A 70 -4.08 24.95 -26.17
CA ASN A 70 -3.97 24.91 -24.71
C ASN A 70 -5.15 24.04 -24.19
N LYS A 71 -5.09 22.72 -24.42
CA LYS A 71 -6.08 21.78 -23.86
C LYS A 71 -5.96 21.85 -22.35
N ARG A 72 -6.98 22.47 -21.73
CA ARG A 72 -7.04 22.84 -20.32
C ARG A 72 -6.68 21.66 -19.45
N GLN A 73 -5.47 21.69 -18.89
CA GLN A 73 -5.19 20.85 -17.74
C GLN A 73 -6.17 21.26 -16.63
N PRO A 74 -6.71 20.31 -15.84
CA PRO A 74 -7.47 20.65 -14.65
C PRO A 74 -6.61 21.57 -13.80
N GLU A 75 -7.19 22.71 -13.43
CA GLU A 75 -6.54 23.64 -12.53
C GLU A 75 -6.24 22.91 -11.22
N GLU A 76 -5.00 23.02 -10.76
CA GLU A 76 -4.64 22.55 -9.43
C GLU A 76 -5.37 23.39 -8.37
N PRO A 77 -5.72 22.80 -7.21
CA PRO A 77 -5.44 21.43 -6.79
C PRO A 77 -6.42 20.42 -7.36
N TRP A 78 -5.94 19.19 -7.56
CA TRP A 78 -6.78 18.02 -7.86
C TRP A 78 -6.44 16.84 -6.96
N VAL A 79 -7.40 15.93 -6.80
CA VAL A 79 -7.26 14.69 -6.02
C VAL A 79 -7.65 13.50 -6.88
N VAL A 80 -6.86 12.43 -6.81
CA VAL A 80 -7.14 11.11 -7.37
C VAL A 80 -7.13 10.09 -6.25
N ALA A 81 -8.06 9.13 -6.27
CA ALA A 81 -8.08 8.04 -5.33
C ALA A 81 -8.46 6.71 -5.98
N TYR A 82 -7.82 5.63 -5.55
CA TYR A 82 -8.33 4.28 -5.75
C TYR A 82 -9.08 3.84 -4.50
N VAL A 83 -10.27 3.25 -4.68
CA VAL A 83 -11.11 2.78 -3.59
C VAL A 83 -11.64 1.38 -3.89
N ASP A 84 -11.43 0.44 -2.98
CA ASP A 84 -12.01 -0.90 -2.97
C ASP A 84 -12.42 -1.28 -1.54
N VAL A 85 -13.68 -1.03 -1.21
CA VAL A 85 -14.23 -1.24 0.14
C VAL A 85 -14.27 -2.72 0.54
N PHE A 86 -14.32 -3.65 -0.41
CA PHE A 86 -14.37 -5.09 -0.20
C PHE A 86 -13.01 -5.71 0.13
N ARG A 87 -11.93 -4.92 0.09
CA ARG A 87 -10.63 -5.33 0.67
C ARG A 87 -10.62 -5.33 2.19
N TYR A 88 -11.71 -4.93 2.85
CA TYR A 88 -11.86 -5.03 4.30
C TYR A 88 -11.38 -6.40 4.83
N PRO A 89 -10.61 -6.47 5.94
CA PRO A 89 -10.17 -5.35 6.78
C PRO A 89 -8.81 -4.74 6.38
N GLU A 90 -8.32 -5.04 5.17
CA GLU A 90 -7.04 -4.53 4.64
C GLU A 90 -7.18 -3.11 4.08
N THR A 91 -6.13 -2.60 3.44
CA THR A 91 -6.15 -1.27 2.82
C THR A 91 -7.24 -1.18 1.75
N GLN A 92 -8.18 -0.27 1.96
CA GLN A 92 -9.35 -0.05 1.11
C GLN A 92 -9.21 1.20 0.23
N MET A 93 -8.29 2.11 0.55
CA MET A 93 -8.18 3.40 -0.14
C MET A 93 -6.75 3.92 -0.19
N TRP A 94 -6.38 4.44 -1.36
CA TRP A 94 -5.14 5.18 -1.61
C TRP A 94 -5.51 6.51 -2.26
N VAL A 95 -4.94 7.60 -1.77
CA VAL A 95 -5.27 8.96 -2.20
C VAL A 95 -3.99 9.68 -2.55
N TYR A 96 -4.05 10.48 -3.62
CA TYR A 96 -3.00 11.40 -4.01
C TYR A 96 -3.61 12.76 -4.34
N SER A 97 -3.02 13.83 -3.82
CA SER A 97 -3.32 15.22 -4.21
C SER A 97 -2.16 15.82 -4.98
N SER A 98 -2.44 16.65 -6.00
CA SER A 98 -1.39 17.37 -6.73
C SER A 98 -0.49 18.21 -5.82
N LEU A 99 -1.04 18.72 -4.72
CA LEU A 99 -0.33 19.48 -3.69
C LEU A 99 0.79 18.72 -2.99
N GLU A 100 0.78 17.39 -3.02
CA GLU A 100 1.84 16.58 -2.41
C GLU A 100 3.19 16.76 -3.13
N ALA A 101 3.18 17.11 -4.42
CA ALA A 101 4.41 17.29 -5.20
C ALA A 101 5.24 18.50 -4.74
N ASP A 102 4.57 19.52 -4.19
CA ASP A 102 5.21 20.75 -3.68
C ASP A 102 5.29 20.77 -2.13
N GLY A 103 5.08 19.62 -1.49
CA GLY A 103 5.17 19.48 -0.05
C GLY A 103 6.57 19.79 0.49
N ARG A 104 6.65 20.36 1.68
CA ARG A 104 7.90 20.63 2.39
C ARG A 104 8.10 19.63 3.51
N ASN A 105 9.29 19.05 3.58
CA ASN A 105 9.73 18.18 4.66
C ASN A 105 10.55 18.99 5.67
N GLU A 106 10.24 18.81 6.95
CA GLU A 106 10.96 19.44 8.06
C GLU A 106 11.25 18.40 9.14
N MET A 107 12.45 18.47 9.73
CA MET A 107 12.79 17.65 10.90
C MET A 107 12.40 18.38 12.18
N ILE A 108 11.48 17.80 12.95
CA ILE A 108 11.08 18.27 14.27
C ILE A 108 11.63 17.28 15.30
N GLY A 109 12.80 17.62 15.86
CA GLY A 109 13.60 16.66 16.62
C GLY A 109 13.98 15.46 15.74
N ASP A 110 13.70 14.25 16.22
CA ASP A 110 13.99 13.00 15.50
C ASP A 110 12.86 12.55 14.55
N THR A 111 11.84 13.38 14.35
CA THR A 111 10.66 13.05 13.53
C THR A 111 10.57 13.97 12.32
N MET A 112 10.44 13.39 11.12
CA MET A 112 10.10 14.15 9.93
C MET A 112 8.61 14.49 9.93
N LYS A 113 8.29 15.73 9.56
CA LYS A 113 6.94 16.22 9.29
C LYS A 113 6.89 16.68 7.83
N THR A 114 5.76 16.45 7.16
CA THR A 114 5.54 16.96 5.80
C THR A 114 4.33 17.89 5.80
N THR A 115 4.50 19.09 5.27
CA THR A 115 3.46 20.12 5.18
C THR A 115 3.20 20.50 3.73
N LEU A 116 1.94 20.63 3.35
CA LEU A 116 1.56 21.23 2.07
C LEU A 116 1.87 22.73 2.09
N THR A 117 2.39 23.26 0.99
CA THR A 117 2.97 24.63 0.93
C THR A 117 2.06 25.65 0.25
N ALA A 118 0.87 25.24 -0.17
CA ALA A 118 -0.10 26.09 -0.86
C ALA A 118 -0.73 27.16 0.06
N ASP A 119 -1.33 28.17 -0.54
CA ASP A 119 -2.09 29.21 0.17
C ASP A 119 -3.39 28.65 0.79
N GLU A 120 -3.98 29.40 1.73
CA GLU A 120 -5.15 28.94 2.49
C GLU A 120 -6.39 28.67 1.61
N GLU A 121 -6.60 29.41 0.51
CA GLU A 121 -7.74 29.16 -0.38
C GLU A 121 -7.54 27.85 -1.15
N THR A 122 -6.33 27.60 -1.63
CA THR A 122 -5.95 26.32 -2.25
C THR A 122 -6.07 25.15 -1.27
N LEU A 123 -5.61 25.30 -0.02
CA LEU A 123 -5.74 24.27 1.01
C LEU A 123 -7.21 24.00 1.37
N LYS A 124 -8.04 25.05 1.42
CA LYS A 124 -9.48 24.93 1.62
C LYS A 124 -10.15 24.20 0.47
N GLN A 125 -9.78 24.47 -0.78
CA GLN A 125 -10.27 23.74 -1.94
C GLN A 125 -9.90 22.25 -1.86
N ALA A 126 -8.67 21.91 -1.52
CA ALA A 126 -8.25 20.52 -1.31
C ALA A 126 -9.02 19.84 -0.16
N ARG A 127 -9.29 20.57 0.92
CA ARG A 127 -10.12 20.08 2.05
C ARG A 127 -11.55 19.77 1.61
N GLU A 128 -12.16 20.62 0.79
CA GLU A 128 -13.49 20.37 0.21
C GLU A 128 -13.50 19.17 -0.75
N GLN A 129 -12.45 19.01 -1.57
CA GLN A 129 -12.27 17.86 -2.44
C GLN A 129 -12.19 16.54 -1.66
N LEU A 130 -11.42 16.50 -0.56
CA LEU A 130 -11.35 15.34 0.33
C LEU A 130 -12.69 15.05 1.00
N ARG A 131 -13.42 16.09 1.44
CA ARG A 131 -14.76 15.95 2.00
C ARG A 131 -15.71 15.28 1.01
N ASN A 132 -15.73 15.76 -0.24
CA ASN A 132 -16.60 15.25 -1.28
C ASN A 132 -16.23 13.81 -1.68
N LEU A 133 -14.93 13.50 -1.73
CA LEU A 133 -14.44 12.14 -1.98
C LEU A 133 -14.93 11.16 -0.90
N LEU A 134 -14.76 11.49 0.38
CA LEU A 134 -15.27 10.66 1.47
C LEU A 134 -16.80 10.57 1.47
N ALA A 135 -17.51 11.67 1.21
CA ALA A 135 -18.96 11.65 1.06
C ALA A 135 -19.42 10.71 -0.07
N TYR A 136 -18.70 10.69 -1.19
CA TYR A 136 -18.94 9.76 -2.29
C TYR A 136 -18.74 8.31 -1.86
N VAL A 137 -17.59 7.97 -1.26
CA VAL A 137 -17.30 6.60 -0.78
C VAL A 137 -18.39 6.11 0.17
N ARG A 138 -18.80 6.98 1.10
CA ARG A 138 -19.82 6.64 2.10
C ARG A 138 -21.22 6.47 1.52
N SER A 139 -21.60 7.29 0.53
CA SER A 139 -22.95 7.24 -0.03
C SER A 139 -23.11 6.24 -1.19
N LYS A 140 -22.02 5.92 -1.90
CA LYS A 140 -22.05 5.10 -3.12
C LYS A 140 -21.38 3.73 -2.99
N LEU A 141 -20.35 3.60 -2.15
CA LEU A 141 -19.53 2.38 -2.09
C LEU A 141 -19.73 1.59 -0.79
N LEU A 142 -19.69 2.23 0.38
CA LEU A 142 -19.87 1.53 1.65
C LEU A 142 -21.20 0.76 1.77
N PRO A 143 -22.36 1.24 1.26
CA PRO A 143 -23.61 0.51 1.39
C PRO A 143 -23.56 -0.90 0.78
N SER A 144 -22.85 -1.10 -0.35
CA SER A 144 -22.76 -2.41 -1.00
C SER A 144 -21.98 -3.41 -0.16
N LEU A 145 -20.87 -2.98 0.45
CA LEU A 145 -20.11 -3.81 1.40
C LEU A 145 -21.00 -4.26 2.56
N LEU A 146 -21.67 -3.31 3.21
CA LEU A 146 -22.47 -3.56 4.41
C LEU A 146 -23.71 -4.41 4.15
N SER A 147 -24.29 -4.32 2.94
CA SER A 147 -25.44 -5.14 2.55
C SER A 147 -25.08 -6.54 2.03
N THR A 148 -23.81 -6.79 1.70
CA THR A 148 -23.38 -8.06 1.09
C THR A 148 -23.13 -9.13 2.16
N PRO A 149 -23.88 -10.25 2.16
CA PRO A 149 -23.69 -11.31 3.15
C PRO A 149 -22.28 -11.92 3.11
N GLY A 150 -21.67 -12.08 4.28
CA GLY A 150 -20.34 -12.72 4.41
C GLY A 150 -19.16 -11.85 3.97
N ALA A 151 -19.39 -10.61 3.52
CA ALA A 151 -18.33 -9.77 2.98
C ALA A 151 -17.31 -9.32 4.04
N LEU A 152 -17.77 -9.07 5.27
CA LEU A 152 -16.92 -8.66 6.38
C LEU A 152 -16.13 -9.84 6.96
N GLU A 153 -16.65 -11.06 6.84
CA GLU A 153 -16.05 -12.28 7.36
C GLU A 153 -15.02 -12.88 6.40
N ARG A 154 -15.17 -12.65 5.09
CA ARG A 154 -14.38 -13.29 4.01
C ARG A 154 -12.87 -13.21 4.21
N ASN A 155 -12.39 -12.07 4.71
CA ASN A 155 -10.96 -11.76 4.79
C ASN A 155 -10.42 -11.72 6.22
N ILE A 156 -11.23 -12.07 7.23
CA ILE A 156 -10.76 -12.11 8.63
C ILE A 156 -10.05 -13.45 8.87
N PRO A 157 -8.72 -13.46 9.10
CA PRO A 157 -8.02 -14.71 9.34
C PRO A 157 -8.46 -15.32 10.67
N GLY A 158 -8.89 -16.59 10.67
CA GLY A 158 -9.29 -17.33 11.88
C GLY A 158 -8.14 -17.76 12.80
N THR A 159 -6.97 -17.13 12.71
CA THR A 159 -5.75 -17.59 13.39
C THR A 159 -5.65 -17.09 14.83
N LYS A 160 -5.29 -17.99 15.75
CA LYS A 160 -5.01 -17.63 17.16
C LYS A 160 -3.78 -16.72 17.25
N PRO A 161 -3.74 -15.77 18.19
CA PRO A 161 -2.60 -14.87 18.37
C PRO A 161 -1.36 -15.64 18.88
N ASN A 162 -0.32 -15.74 18.06
CA ASN A 162 0.96 -16.38 18.41
C ASN A 162 1.91 -15.40 19.12
N GLY A 163 1.47 -14.76 20.20
CA GLY A 163 2.28 -13.84 21.03
C GLY A 163 2.57 -12.46 20.45
N VAL A 164 2.49 -12.27 19.12
CA VAL A 164 2.58 -10.95 18.48
C VAL A 164 1.25 -10.20 18.60
N LYS A 165 1.25 -9.08 19.34
CA LYS A 165 0.08 -8.21 19.50
C LYS A 165 -0.36 -7.69 18.13
N LYS A 166 -1.58 -8.06 17.72
CA LYS A 166 -2.21 -7.59 16.48
C LYS A 166 -2.78 -6.19 16.66
N LEU A 167 -2.75 -5.40 15.60
CA LEU A 167 -3.47 -4.13 15.58
C LEU A 167 -4.98 -4.36 15.70
N PRO A 168 -5.72 -3.42 16.31
CA PRO A 168 -7.18 -3.47 16.35
C PRO A 168 -7.77 -3.57 14.94
N ALA A 169 -8.84 -4.35 14.80
CA ALA A 169 -9.58 -4.44 13.56
C ALA A 169 -10.19 -3.08 13.17
N VAL A 170 -10.28 -2.84 11.87
CA VAL A 170 -11.00 -1.70 11.32
C VAL A 170 -12.49 -1.90 11.62
N PRO A 171 -13.23 -0.89 12.11
CA PRO A 171 -14.67 -1.00 12.21
C PRO A 171 -15.29 -1.31 10.83
N PRO A 172 -16.40 -2.06 10.71
CA PRO A 172 -17.02 -2.35 9.42
C PRO A 172 -17.41 -1.12 8.59
N THR A 173 -17.73 -0.02 9.27
CA THR A 173 -18.05 1.30 8.71
C THR A 173 -16.82 2.18 8.44
N GLY A 174 -15.63 1.70 8.81
CA GLY A 174 -14.36 2.40 8.67
C GLY A 174 -13.63 2.06 7.37
N LEU A 175 -12.67 2.92 7.06
CA LEU A 175 -11.74 2.75 5.96
C LEU A 175 -10.32 2.67 6.51
N LEU A 176 -9.56 1.67 6.09
CA LEU A 176 -8.10 1.70 6.19
C LEU A 176 -7.54 2.39 4.94
N MET A 177 -7.00 3.59 5.14
CA MET A 177 -6.37 4.41 4.12
C MET A 177 -4.85 4.27 4.20
N GLY A 178 -4.23 3.89 3.07
CA GLY A 178 -2.80 3.66 2.97
C GLY A 178 -2.03 4.87 2.45
N THR A 179 -0.76 4.96 2.86
CA THR A 179 0.23 5.93 2.35
C THR A 179 -0.23 7.40 2.29
N ILE A 180 -1.07 7.86 3.23
CA ILE A 180 -1.59 9.23 3.19
C ILE A 180 -0.46 10.20 3.56
N ASN A 181 -0.16 11.17 2.69
CA ASN A 181 0.83 12.22 2.99
C ASN A 181 0.49 12.95 4.30
N ASP A 182 1.49 13.29 5.10
CA ASP A 182 1.31 13.91 6.41
C ASP A 182 0.52 15.23 6.34
N GLY A 183 0.77 16.05 5.32
CA GLY A 183 0.05 17.31 5.10
C GLY A 183 -1.39 17.08 4.64
N LEU A 184 -1.63 16.04 3.82
CA LEU A 184 -2.98 15.64 3.43
C LEU A 184 -3.76 15.08 4.64
N ALA A 185 -3.08 14.38 5.54
CA ALA A 185 -3.67 13.86 6.77
C ALA A 185 -4.09 14.99 7.74
N GLU A 186 -3.34 16.09 7.78
CA GLU A 186 -3.77 17.29 8.52
C GLU A 186 -5.06 17.88 7.94
N LEU A 187 -5.20 17.96 6.61
CA LEU A 187 -6.44 18.40 5.98
C LEU A 187 -7.62 17.46 6.29
N LEU A 188 -7.39 16.15 6.32
CA LEU A 188 -8.41 15.17 6.74
C LEU A 188 -8.86 15.37 8.19
N GLY A 189 -7.94 15.71 9.09
CA GLY A 189 -8.25 16.01 10.49
C GLY A 189 -9.04 17.31 10.68
N GLN A 190 -9.01 18.20 9.69
CA GLN A 190 -9.69 19.50 9.68
C GLN A 190 -11.02 19.48 8.92
N LEU A 191 -11.49 18.31 8.46
CA LEU A 191 -12.81 18.19 7.86
C LEU A 191 -13.86 18.59 8.89
N GLY A 192 -14.41 19.80 8.71
CA GLY A 192 -15.33 20.46 9.64
C GLY A 192 -16.60 19.65 9.95
N PRO A 193 -17.57 20.25 10.67
CA PRO A 193 -18.71 19.51 11.19
C PRO A 193 -19.57 18.85 10.09
N ARG A 194 -20.39 17.88 10.50
CA ARG A 194 -21.37 17.24 9.61
C ARG A 194 -22.36 18.27 9.08
N GLU A 195 -22.81 18.10 7.83
CA GLU A 195 -23.75 19.04 7.19
C GLU A 195 -25.08 19.17 7.95
N GLN A 196 -25.49 18.13 8.68
CA GLN A 196 -26.76 18.10 9.42
C GLN A 196 -26.60 18.34 10.93
N ASP A 197 -25.40 18.73 11.38
CA ASP A 197 -25.16 19.00 12.80
C ASP A 197 -25.33 20.48 13.13
N SER A 198 -26.51 20.84 13.63
CA SER A 198 -26.82 22.20 14.08
C SER A 198 -25.96 22.66 15.27
N SER A 199 -25.33 21.73 16.01
CA SER A 199 -24.41 22.06 17.10
C SER A 199 -23.01 22.43 16.61
N GLY A 200 -22.64 22.04 15.39
CA GLY A 200 -21.29 22.24 14.83
C GLY A 200 -20.17 21.49 15.55
N GLN A 201 -20.50 20.56 16.46
CA GLN A 201 -19.52 19.89 17.33
C GLN A 201 -19.12 18.50 16.84
N LYS A 202 -19.93 17.84 16.00
CA LYS A 202 -19.68 16.47 15.55
C LYS A 202 -18.81 16.45 14.30
N PRO A 203 -17.65 15.78 14.34
CA PRO A 203 -16.78 15.71 13.16
C PRO A 203 -17.46 14.93 12.03
N PHE A 204 -17.17 15.37 10.80
CA PHE A 204 -17.55 14.63 9.59
C PHE A 204 -16.75 13.34 9.45
N PHE A 205 -15.47 13.36 9.82
CA PHE A 205 -14.57 12.23 9.73
C PHE A 205 -13.89 11.99 11.08
N HIS A 206 -14.03 10.77 11.61
CA HIS A 206 -13.43 10.40 12.89
C HIS A 206 -12.22 9.50 12.67
N ILE A 207 -11.06 9.90 13.18
CA ILE A 207 -9.82 9.13 13.07
C ILE A 207 -9.69 8.20 14.28
N ASN A 208 -9.76 6.89 14.03
CA ASN A 208 -9.68 5.83 15.05
C ASN A 208 -8.25 5.42 15.36
N ARG A 209 -7.39 5.38 14.33
CA ARG A 209 -6.00 4.95 14.44
C ARG A 209 -5.15 5.72 13.45
N VAL A 210 -3.96 6.10 13.90
CA VAL A 210 -2.92 6.71 13.08
C VAL A 210 -1.62 5.96 13.35
N ASP A 211 -1.01 5.41 12.31
CA ASP A 211 0.34 4.89 12.37
C ASP A 211 1.26 5.84 11.58
N LEU A 212 2.20 6.48 12.27
CA LEU A 212 3.14 7.45 11.70
C LEU A 212 4.32 6.73 11.06
N CYS A 213 4.57 7.02 9.79
CA CYS A 213 5.60 6.39 8.98
C CYS A 213 6.45 7.44 8.25
N VAL A 214 7.66 7.02 7.87
CA VAL A 214 8.51 7.70 6.90
C VAL A 214 8.52 6.86 5.64
N LYS A 215 8.28 7.49 4.49
CA LYS A 215 8.41 6.84 3.19
C LYS A 215 9.86 6.86 2.73
N TYR A 216 10.36 5.69 2.37
CA TYR A 216 11.62 5.53 1.64
C TYR A 216 11.34 5.23 0.18
N MET A 217 12.19 5.75 -0.71
CA MET A 217 12.08 5.63 -2.15
C MET A 217 13.33 4.99 -2.72
N PHE A 218 13.15 4.16 -3.74
CA PHE A 218 14.23 3.47 -4.44
C PHE A 218 13.94 3.56 -5.93
N ASP A 219 14.88 4.08 -6.71
CA ASP A 219 14.90 3.88 -8.16
C ASP A 219 15.73 2.64 -8.54
N ARG A 220 15.73 2.27 -9.82
CA ARG A 220 16.47 1.11 -10.34
C ARG A 220 17.93 1.04 -9.95
N THR A 221 18.61 2.18 -9.81
CA THR A 221 20.04 2.20 -9.50
C THR A 221 20.34 1.57 -8.14
N HIS A 222 19.35 1.54 -7.24
CA HIS A 222 19.46 0.97 -5.91
C HIS A 222 19.39 -0.57 -5.87
N TYR A 223 18.68 -1.19 -6.82
CA TYR A 223 18.37 -2.63 -6.76
C TYR A 223 18.80 -3.44 -7.99
N ASP A 224 19.15 -2.81 -9.11
CA ASP A 224 19.70 -3.51 -10.28
C ASP A 224 21.21 -3.78 -10.15
N ALA A 225 21.92 -3.01 -9.32
CA ALA A 225 23.37 -3.09 -9.19
C ALA A 225 23.86 -4.12 -8.17
N GLY A 226 24.97 -4.79 -8.51
CA GLY A 226 25.76 -5.65 -7.63
C GLY A 226 25.52 -7.16 -7.81
N ASP A 227 26.28 -7.96 -7.07
CA ASP A 227 26.00 -9.39 -6.91
C ASP A 227 24.79 -9.55 -5.99
N ASN A 228 23.69 -10.03 -6.57
CA ASN A 228 22.41 -10.26 -5.90
C ASN A 228 22.18 -11.75 -5.62
N GLY A 229 23.23 -12.57 -5.73
CA GLY A 229 23.21 -13.96 -5.29
C GLY A 229 23.10 -14.05 -3.76
N PRO A 230 22.36 -15.05 -3.24
CA PRO A 230 22.40 -15.33 -1.83
C PRO A 230 23.81 -15.81 -1.42
N PRO A 231 24.28 -15.46 -0.20
CA PRO A 231 25.56 -15.94 0.30
C PRO A 231 25.56 -17.47 0.43
N GLN A 232 26.75 -18.08 0.54
CA GLN A 232 26.89 -19.53 0.67
C GLN A 232 26.00 -20.09 1.79
N GLY A 233 25.28 -21.17 1.47
CA GLY A 233 24.31 -21.82 2.37
C GLY A 233 22.91 -21.21 2.32
N TYR A 234 22.67 -20.15 1.54
CA TYR A 234 21.35 -19.54 1.39
C TYR A 234 20.82 -19.66 -0.04
N ARG A 235 19.49 -19.71 -0.18
CA ARG A 235 18.83 -19.84 -1.50
C ARG A 235 17.43 -19.21 -1.55
N PHE A 236 17.02 -18.77 -2.74
CA PHE A 236 15.72 -18.11 -2.99
C PHE A 236 14.58 -19.08 -3.37
N HIS A 237 14.81 -20.37 -3.24
CA HIS A 237 13.83 -21.42 -3.49
C HIS A 237 13.90 -22.44 -2.38
N ASP A 238 12.83 -23.18 -2.16
CA ASP A 238 12.83 -24.33 -1.26
C ASP A 238 13.51 -25.56 -1.90
N ASN A 239 13.60 -26.66 -1.15
CA ASN A 239 14.27 -27.90 -1.57
C ASN A 239 13.58 -28.61 -2.74
N LYS A 240 12.36 -28.18 -3.10
CA LYS A 240 11.59 -28.60 -4.29
C LYS A 240 11.75 -27.61 -5.45
N GLY A 241 12.55 -26.56 -5.30
CA GLY A 241 12.77 -25.53 -6.32
C GLY A 241 11.67 -24.46 -6.41
N ARG A 242 10.68 -24.46 -5.50
CA ARG A 242 9.60 -23.47 -5.50
C ARG A 242 10.11 -22.14 -4.93
N ARG A 243 9.76 -21.03 -5.57
CA ARG A 243 10.19 -19.67 -5.19
C ARG A 243 9.08 -18.92 -4.46
N GLY A 244 9.47 -18.01 -3.58
CA GLY A 244 8.54 -17.16 -2.84
C GLY A 244 7.77 -17.91 -1.75
N ILE A 245 6.85 -17.21 -1.09
CA ILE A 245 6.03 -17.74 -0.01
C ILE A 245 4.96 -18.69 -0.56
N GLN A 246 4.87 -19.89 0.03
CA GLN A 246 3.91 -20.94 -0.28
C GLN A 246 2.75 -20.91 0.73
N ASP A 247 1.66 -21.64 0.46
CA ASP A 247 0.46 -21.59 1.33
C ASP A 247 0.76 -22.04 2.77
N HIS A 248 1.53 -23.11 2.93
CA HIS A 248 1.91 -23.62 4.24
C HIS A 248 2.86 -22.69 5.02
N HIS A 249 3.57 -21.77 4.35
CA HIS A 249 4.39 -20.75 5.00
C HIS A 249 3.56 -19.61 5.59
N PHE A 250 2.32 -19.41 5.15
CA PHE A 250 1.57 -18.20 5.49
C PHE A 250 1.25 -18.10 6.98
N GLY A 251 1.06 -19.24 7.65
CA GLY A 251 0.92 -19.28 9.11
C GLY A 251 2.13 -18.69 9.85
N LEU A 252 3.36 -18.98 9.38
CA LEU A 252 4.58 -18.39 9.92
C LEU A 252 4.64 -16.89 9.67
N VAL A 253 4.37 -16.44 8.44
CA VAL A 253 4.35 -15.01 8.09
C VAL A 253 3.36 -14.26 8.99
N LEU A 254 2.14 -14.79 9.14
CA LEU A 254 1.12 -14.23 10.03
C LEU A 254 1.58 -14.20 11.48
N SER A 255 2.34 -15.19 11.94
CA SER A 255 2.85 -15.20 13.32
C SER A 255 3.87 -14.09 13.60
N ARG A 256 4.52 -13.51 12.58
CA ARG A 256 5.58 -12.48 12.71
C ARG A 256 5.11 -11.05 12.38
N THR A 257 3.88 -10.86 11.89
CA THR A 257 3.34 -9.54 11.52
C THR A 257 2.36 -9.01 12.56
N HIS A 258 2.43 -7.72 12.87
CA HIS A 258 1.43 -7.04 13.71
C HIS A 258 0.14 -6.70 12.94
N ILE A 259 0.24 -6.58 11.62
CA ILE A 259 -0.86 -6.18 10.74
C ILE A 259 -1.55 -7.45 10.22
N GLN A 260 -2.88 -7.49 10.30
CA GLN A 260 -3.68 -8.54 9.68
C GLN A 260 -3.58 -8.43 8.15
N ARG A 261 -3.29 -9.56 7.51
CA ARG A 261 -3.09 -9.66 6.06
C ARG A 261 -3.65 -11.00 5.58
N THR A 262 -4.04 -11.02 4.32
CA THR A 262 -4.47 -12.21 3.59
C THR A 262 -3.47 -12.50 2.47
N ARG A 263 -3.47 -13.70 1.89
CA ARG A 263 -2.62 -14.00 0.73
C ARG A 263 -2.97 -13.10 -0.47
N ALA A 264 -4.24 -12.72 -0.59
CA ALA A 264 -4.74 -11.80 -1.61
C ALA A 264 -4.21 -10.36 -1.47
N SER A 265 -3.40 -10.06 -0.46
CA SER A 265 -2.75 -8.76 -0.28
C SER A 265 -1.47 -8.59 -1.10
N PHE A 266 -0.90 -9.68 -1.61
CA PHE A 266 0.49 -9.69 -2.07
C PHE A 266 0.63 -10.21 -3.50
N PRO A 267 0.77 -9.32 -4.49
CA PRO A 267 1.03 -9.72 -5.87
C PRO A 267 2.35 -10.48 -6.09
N ALA A 268 3.38 -10.21 -5.28
CA ALA A 268 4.64 -10.93 -5.32
C ALA A 268 5.19 -11.19 -3.92
N SER A 269 5.99 -12.25 -3.81
CA SER A 269 6.79 -12.53 -2.63
C SER A 269 8.18 -13.06 -3.00
N VAL A 270 9.13 -12.81 -2.11
CA VAL A 270 10.45 -13.43 -2.09
C VAL A 270 10.61 -14.11 -0.74
N ALA A 271 11.19 -15.30 -0.76
CA ALA A 271 11.53 -16.05 0.43
C ALA A 271 12.99 -16.50 0.32
N ILE A 272 13.68 -16.57 1.45
CA ILE A 272 15.04 -17.10 1.54
C ILE A 272 15.04 -18.29 2.52
N TYR A 273 15.81 -19.30 2.15
CA TYR A 273 15.97 -20.57 2.86
C TYR A 273 17.45 -20.76 3.17
N HIS A 274 17.75 -21.61 4.14
CA HIS A 274 19.11 -21.91 4.56
C HIS A 274 19.35 -23.43 4.54
N ASP A 275 20.52 -23.82 4.07
CA ASP A 275 20.96 -25.21 3.94
C ASP A 275 21.41 -25.79 5.29
N ASP A 276 20.61 -25.68 6.34
CA ASP A 276 20.87 -26.40 7.60
C ASP A 276 20.15 -27.75 7.60
N ILE A 277 20.91 -28.79 7.29
CA ILE A 277 20.48 -30.20 7.39
C ILE A 277 20.22 -30.61 8.87
N GLU A 278 20.69 -29.83 9.85
CA GLU A 278 20.65 -30.20 11.27
C GLU A 278 19.39 -29.71 12.04
N ALA A 279 18.66 -28.69 11.56
CA ALA A 279 17.47 -28.18 12.25
C ALA A 279 16.26 -29.13 12.16
N ASP A 280 16.18 -29.93 11.09
CA ASP A 280 15.15 -30.97 10.91
C ASP A 280 15.30 -32.15 11.90
N VAL A 281 16.46 -32.25 12.55
CA VAL A 281 16.74 -33.27 13.57
C VAL A 281 16.49 -32.72 14.98
N ALA A 282 16.76 -31.43 15.23
CA ALA A 282 16.53 -30.79 16.53
C ALA A 282 15.03 -30.58 16.85
N ALA A 283 14.18 -30.34 15.85
CA ALA A 283 12.72 -30.27 16.02
C ALA A 283 12.08 -31.63 16.40
N LYS A 284 12.82 -32.74 16.30
CA LYS A 284 12.40 -34.07 16.79
C LYS A 284 12.71 -34.29 18.27
N GLY A 285 13.28 -33.30 18.95
CA GLY A 285 13.58 -33.33 20.37
C GLY A 285 12.50 -32.63 21.21
N GLN A 286 11.64 -33.45 21.81
CA GLN A 286 10.82 -33.20 23.01
C GLN A 286 9.38 -32.67 22.83
N ASN A 287 8.46 -33.63 23.01
CA ASN A 287 7.12 -33.50 23.59
C ASN A 287 6.03 -32.74 22.84
N GLU A 288 5.68 -33.23 21.64
CA GLU A 288 4.27 -33.31 21.22
C GLU A 288 4.15 -34.51 20.26
N THR A 289 3.35 -35.51 20.64
CA THR A 289 3.06 -36.67 19.79
C THR A 289 2.45 -36.19 18.48
N PRO A 290 3.09 -36.39 17.31
CA PRO A 290 2.46 -36.08 16.05
C PRO A 290 1.36 -37.11 15.82
N VAL A 291 0.13 -36.65 15.63
CA VAL A 291 -0.93 -37.48 15.05
C VAL A 291 -0.55 -37.70 13.60
N ALA A 292 0.28 -38.73 13.38
CA ALA A 292 0.60 -39.21 12.05
C ALA A 292 -0.69 -39.78 11.45
N HIS A 293 -1.27 -39.07 10.48
CA HIS A 293 -2.15 -39.72 9.51
C HIS A 293 -1.28 -40.67 8.69
N VAL A 294 -1.23 -41.93 9.13
CA VAL A 294 -0.63 -43.02 8.37
C VAL A 294 -1.54 -43.31 7.18
N ASN A 295 -1.28 -42.65 6.06
CA ASN A 295 -1.66 -43.17 4.75
C ASN A 295 -0.39 -43.70 4.10
N GLY A 296 -0.33 -45.02 3.92
CA GLY A 296 0.78 -45.70 3.28
C GLY A 296 0.94 -45.26 1.83
N ASN A 297 2.00 -44.50 1.55
CA ASN A 297 2.92 -44.66 0.43
C ASN A 297 3.79 -43.40 0.30
N GLY A 298 5.07 -43.53 0.64
CA GLY A 298 6.08 -42.47 0.49
C GLY A 298 6.23 -41.59 1.73
N VAL A 299 7.47 -41.41 2.19
CA VAL A 299 7.81 -40.46 3.24
C VAL A 299 7.56 -39.06 2.67
N ASP A 300 6.46 -38.41 3.04
CA ASP A 300 6.27 -36.98 2.78
C ASP A 300 7.42 -36.24 3.47
N LYS A 301 8.41 -35.79 2.68
CA LYS A 301 9.45 -34.90 3.18
C LYS A 301 8.75 -33.67 3.77
N VAL A 302 9.04 -33.38 5.03
CA VAL A 302 8.56 -32.19 5.74
C VAL A 302 8.72 -30.98 4.83
N GLU A 303 7.65 -30.22 4.67
CA GLU A 303 7.69 -29.00 3.87
C GLU A 303 8.67 -28.00 4.50
N GLU A 304 9.69 -27.60 3.75
CA GLU A 304 10.74 -26.70 4.24
C GLU A 304 10.17 -25.30 4.54
N MET A 305 10.56 -24.69 5.66
CA MET A 305 10.13 -23.35 6.06
C MET A 305 11.18 -22.27 5.73
N PRO A 306 10.76 -21.06 5.29
CA PRO A 306 11.68 -19.97 5.00
C PRO A 306 12.20 -19.31 6.28
N ILE A 307 13.43 -18.79 6.22
CA ILE A 307 14.07 -18.04 7.32
C ILE A 307 13.99 -16.53 7.14
N GLY A 308 13.45 -16.07 6.01
CA GLY A 308 13.20 -14.65 5.74
C GLY A 308 12.36 -14.45 4.49
N TRP A 309 11.72 -13.29 4.39
CA TRP A 309 10.81 -12.96 3.29
C TRP A 309 10.57 -11.47 3.13
N ALA A 310 10.03 -11.10 1.98
CA ALA A 310 9.49 -9.79 1.67
C ALA A 310 8.35 -9.91 0.66
N PHE A 311 7.44 -8.94 0.66
CA PHE A 311 6.32 -8.89 -0.28
C PHE A 311 6.29 -7.54 -0.99
N LEU A 312 5.70 -7.54 -2.19
CA LEU A 312 5.33 -6.32 -2.91
C LEU A 312 3.82 -6.15 -2.80
N THR A 313 3.34 -4.91 -2.63
CA THR A 313 1.91 -4.55 -2.69
C THR A 313 1.52 -3.94 -4.03
N TYR A 314 0.20 -3.82 -4.25
CA TYR A 314 -0.41 -3.22 -5.44
C TYR A 314 0.03 -1.78 -5.74
N ASP A 315 0.43 -1.04 -4.71
CA ASP A 315 0.96 0.32 -4.84
C ASP A 315 2.46 0.36 -5.11
N GLY A 316 3.07 -0.79 -5.44
CA GLY A 316 4.50 -0.88 -5.70
C GLY A 316 5.36 -0.70 -4.44
N SER A 317 4.79 -0.81 -3.24
CA SER A 317 5.56 -0.75 -2.00
C SER A 317 6.09 -2.13 -1.58
N MET A 318 7.31 -2.18 -1.05
CA MET A 318 7.83 -3.34 -0.34
C MET A 318 7.31 -3.34 1.10
N ILE A 319 6.72 -4.46 1.54
CA ILE A 319 6.20 -4.62 2.89
C ILE A 319 6.52 -5.98 3.51
N VAL A 320 6.32 -6.08 4.84
CA VAL A 320 6.47 -7.31 5.64
C VAL A 320 7.86 -7.95 5.43
N LEU A 321 8.90 -7.13 5.35
CA LEU A 321 10.29 -7.57 5.33
C LEU A 321 10.64 -8.21 6.68
N HIS A 322 11.11 -9.45 6.65
CA HIS A 322 11.50 -10.19 7.84
C HIS A 322 12.71 -11.08 7.57
N VAL A 323 13.53 -11.24 8.61
CA VAL A 323 14.59 -12.26 8.71
C VAL A 323 14.54 -12.79 10.14
N GLU A 324 14.52 -14.11 10.29
CA GLU A 324 14.51 -14.77 11.59
C GLU A 324 15.76 -14.37 12.40
N PRO A 325 15.63 -14.13 13.72
CA PRO A 325 16.68 -13.54 14.56
C PRO A 325 18.07 -14.15 14.42
N GLU A 326 18.16 -15.48 14.35
CA GLU A 326 19.36 -16.30 14.26
C GLU A 326 20.15 -16.09 12.95
N HIS A 327 19.50 -15.60 11.89
CA HIS A 327 20.13 -15.32 10.59
C HIS A 327 20.33 -13.82 10.32
N ARG A 328 20.05 -12.95 11.30
CA ARG A 328 20.27 -11.49 11.16
C ARG A 328 21.76 -11.15 11.17
N GLY A 329 22.06 -9.92 10.73
CA GLY A 329 23.44 -9.42 10.65
C GLY A 329 24.23 -9.88 9.43
N ARG A 330 23.63 -10.73 8.57
CA ARG A 330 24.28 -11.33 7.38
C ARG A 330 23.90 -10.66 6.05
N GLY A 331 23.33 -9.46 6.08
CA GLY A 331 22.89 -8.74 4.88
C GLY A 331 21.61 -9.26 4.21
N LEU A 332 20.99 -10.34 4.71
CA LEU A 332 19.84 -10.99 4.08
C LEU A 332 18.61 -10.07 3.89
N ALA A 333 18.38 -9.13 4.80
CA ALA A 333 17.28 -8.18 4.67
C ALA A 333 17.46 -7.28 3.44
N ALA A 334 18.68 -6.79 3.21
CA ALA A 334 18.99 -5.98 2.04
C ALA A 334 18.87 -6.80 0.74
N LEU A 335 19.35 -8.05 0.77
CA LEU A 335 19.25 -8.99 -0.34
C LEU A 335 17.78 -9.28 -0.72
N LEU A 336 16.93 -9.60 0.26
CA LEU A 336 15.49 -9.80 0.07
C LEU A 336 14.83 -8.54 -0.52
N SER A 337 15.19 -7.37 -0.01
CA SER A 337 14.69 -6.09 -0.51
C SER A 337 15.04 -5.85 -1.98
N LYS A 338 16.29 -6.05 -2.39
CA LYS A 338 16.69 -5.91 -3.79
C LYS A 338 15.96 -6.88 -4.70
N GLU A 339 15.86 -8.15 -4.29
CA GLU A 339 15.19 -9.16 -5.12
C GLU A 339 13.68 -8.90 -5.26
N ILE A 340 12.98 -8.46 -4.21
CA ILE A 340 11.55 -8.12 -4.33
C ILE A 340 11.33 -6.87 -5.20
N MET A 341 12.22 -5.87 -5.08
CA MET A 341 12.18 -4.67 -5.95
C MET A 341 12.37 -5.04 -7.42
N ARG A 342 13.37 -5.88 -7.73
CA ARG A 342 13.64 -6.37 -9.09
C ARG A 342 12.49 -7.20 -9.65
N ARG A 343 11.85 -8.05 -8.84
CA ARG A 343 10.65 -8.81 -9.25
C ARG A 343 9.41 -7.94 -9.40
N GLY A 344 9.36 -6.78 -8.76
CA GLY A 344 8.26 -5.83 -8.84
C GLY A 344 8.35 -4.87 -10.01
N MET A 345 9.55 -4.39 -10.34
CA MET A 345 9.79 -3.30 -11.30
C MET A 345 10.81 -3.61 -12.41
N GLY A 346 11.37 -4.82 -12.48
CA GLY A 346 12.24 -5.25 -13.59
C GLY A 346 11.53 -5.41 -14.95
N ASN A 347 12.28 -5.77 -15.99
CA ASN A 347 11.75 -5.82 -17.37
C ASN A 347 10.66 -6.90 -17.58
N GLU A 348 10.69 -7.99 -16.81
CA GLU A 348 9.68 -9.07 -16.79
C GLU A 348 8.79 -9.00 -15.52
N ALA A 349 8.78 -7.85 -14.85
CA ALA A 349 8.16 -7.70 -13.56
C ALA A 349 6.70 -7.30 -13.64
N ILE A 350 6.03 -7.28 -12.50
CA ILE A 350 4.59 -7.08 -12.48
C ILE A 350 4.19 -5.64 -12.86
N HIS A 351 5.02 -4.67 -12.49
CA HIS A 351 4.93 -3.30 -12.98
C HIS A 351 6.07 -3.08 -13.98
N ALA A 352 6.17 -3.95 -15.00
CA ALA A 352 7.14 -3.82 -16.07
C ALA A 352 7.13 -2.37 -16.60
N LEU A 353 8.31 -1.80 -16.70
CA LEU A 353 8.45 -0.38 -16.96
C LEU A 353 8.09 -0.07 -18.41
N GLN A 354 7.04 0.73 -18.58
CA GLN A 354 6.65 1.27 -19.87
C GLN A 354 7.40 2.58 -20.11
N LEU A 355 8.72 2.49 -20.28
CA LEU A 355 9.59 3.65 -20.52
C LEU A 355 9.26 4.36 -21.84
N GLU A 356 8.68 3.65 -22.81
CA GLU A 356 8.20 4.24 -24.07
C GLU A 356 7.08 5.26 -23.86
N ASP A 357 6.33 5.13 -22.75
CA ASP A 357 5.25 6.03 -22.35
C ASP A 357 5.69 7.00 -21.23
N ASP A 358 6.99 7.12 -20.93
CA ASP A 358 7.49 8.08 -19.94
C ASP A 358 7.60 9.48 -20.55
N ILE A 359 6.58 10.29 -20.29
CA ILE A 359 6.40 11.62 -20.89
C ILE A 359 7.58 12.56 -20.59
N ASP A 360 8.21 12.44 -19.41
CA ASP A 360 9.19 13.41 -18.90
C ASP A 360 10.51 12.78 -18.42
N GLY A 361 10.74 11.48 -18.64
CA GLY A 361 11.90 10.78 -18.07
C GLY A 361 11.84 10.63 -16.54
N ARG A 362 10.64 10.71 -15.94
CA ARG A 362 10.42 10.67 -14.49
C ARG A 362 10.22 9.26 -13.96
N GLU A 363 9.90 8.31 -14.82
CA GLU A 363 9.78 6.91 -14.47
C GLU A 363 11.17 6.27 -14.35
N LYS A 364 11.60 6.04 -13.11
CA LYS A 364 12.91 5.43 -12.82
C LYS A 364 12.81 4.04 -12.19
N GLY A 365 11.65 3.40 -12.28
CA GLY A 365 11.37 2.15 -11.57
C GLY A 365 11.19 2.36 -10.08
N TRP A 366 10.42 3.38 -9.71
CA TRP A 366 10.22 3.72 -8.30
C TRP A 366 9.56 2.57 -7.52
N VAL A 367 10.20 2.18 -6.42
CA VAL A 367 9.66 1.31 -5.36
C VAL A 367 9.66 2.10 -4.05
N PHE A 368 8.64 1.85 -3.22
CA PHE A 368 8.46 2.53 -1.94
C PHE A 368 8.58 1.58 -0.75
N ALA A 369 8.88 2.12 0.42
CA ALA A 369 8.73 1.41 1.68
C ALA A 369 8.23 2.35 2.78
N ASP A 370 7.07 2.03 3.34
CA ASP A 370 6.47 2.78 4.44
C ASP A 370 6.97 2.19 5.76
N VAL A 371 7.87 2.91 6.43
CA VAL A 371 8.48 2.42 7.66
C VAL A 371 7.98 3.21 8.85
N ASN A 372 7.36 2.52 9.81
CA ASN A 372 6.90 3.11 11.05
C ASN A 372 8.04 3.86 11.77
N LYS A 373 7.76 5.07 12.28
CA LYS A 373 8.77 5.94 12.91
C LYS A 373 9.48 5.31 14.12
N GLU A 374 8.84 4.36 14.79
CA GLU A 374 9.38 3.63 15.93
C GLU A 374 10.21 2.41 15.50
N ASN A 375 10.04 1.93 14.26
CA ASN A 375 10.80 0.80 13.74
C ASN A 375 12.19 1.23 13.23
N LYS A 376 13.08 1.55 14.17
CA LYS A 376 14.46 1.97 13.87
C LYS A 376 15.27 0.90 13.15
N ALA A 377 14.96 -0.38 13.33
CA ALA A 377 15.66 -1.47 12.64
C ALA A 377 15.40 -1.44 11.13
N SER A 378 14.13 -1.36 10.72
CA SER A 378 13.77 -1.26 9.29
C SER A 378 14.24 0.06 8.68
N GLN A 379 14.21 1.18 9.41
CA GLN A 379 14.76 2.46 8.92
C GLN A 379 16.25 2.33 8.58
N ARG A 380 17.05 1.71 9.46
CA ARG A 380 18.47 1.44 9.18
C ARG A 380 18.68 0.52 7.97
N VAL A 381 17.78 -0.44 7.73
CA VAL A 381 17.85 -1.29 6.53
C VAL A 381 17.59 -0.46 5.28
N MET A 382 16.56 0.39 5.27
CA MET A 382 16.27 1.24 4.10
C MET A 382 17.42 2.21 3.80
N GLN A 383 18.00 2.82 4.83
CA GLN A 383 19.17 3.69 4.69
C GLN A 383 20.40 2.95 4.14
N LYS A 384 20.68 1.74 4.64
CA LYS A 384 21.81 0.91 4.14
C LYS A 384 21.62 0.44 2.70
N LEU A 385 20.39 0.32 2.24
CA LEU A 385 20.06 0.04 0.84
C LEU A 385 20.26 1.27 -0.07
N GLY A 386 20.59 2.43 0.49
CA GLY A 386 20.68 3.70 -0.22
C GLY A 386 19.34 4.39 -0.41
N GLY A 387 18.27 3.92 0.24
CA GLY A 387 16.93 4.47 0.04
C GLY A 387 16.84 5.95 0.41
N GLU A 388 16.30 6.74 -0.50
CA GLU A 388 16.06 8.16 -0.30
C GLU A 388 14.88 8.37 0.64
N ILE A 389 15.01 9.32 1.57
CA ILE A 389 13.88 9.72 2.43
C ILE A 389 12.95 10.58 1.57
N GLY A 390 11.73 10.11 1.36
CA GLY A 390 10.70 10.80 0.57
C GLY A 390 9.94 11.83 1.39
N TRP A 391 8.97 11.37 2.18
CA TRP A 391 8.10 12.24 2.99
C TRP A 391 7.55 11.53 4.23
N ALA A 392 7.04 12.30 5.18
CA ALA A 392 6.29 11.78 6.30
C ALA A 392 4.88 11.42 5.83
N MET A 393 4.34 10.32 6.34
CA MET A 393 3.06 9.79 5.90
C MET A 393 2.35 9.06 7.05
N ARG A 394 1.05 8.91 6.93
CA ARG A 394 0.18 8.27 7.92
C ARG A 394 -0.61 7.12 7.31
N TRP A 395 -0.63 5.98 8.00
CA TRP A 395 -1.70 5.00 7.82
C TRP A 395 -2.86 5.41 8.71
N ILE A 396 -4.05 5.56 8.14
CA ILE A 396 -5.20 6.09 8.86
C ILE A 396 -6.33 5.06 8.82
N VAL A 397 -6.82 4.69 10.00
CA VAL A 397 -8.15 4.09 10.14
C VAL A 397 -9.11 5.18 10.55
N GLY A 398 -10.12 5.45 9.74
CA GLY A 398 -11.13 6.44 10.08
C GLY A 398 -12.53 6.07 9.59
N GLU A 399 -13.52 6.74 10.15
CA GLU A 399 -14.94 6.54 9.84
C GLU A 399 -15.57 7.83 9.34
N ILE A 400 -16.36 7.70 8.27
CA ILE A 400 -17.12 8.81 7.71
C ILE A 400 -18.47 8.85 8.42
N CYS A 401 -18.71 9.87 9.23
CA CYS A 401 -19.83 9.87 10.14
C CYS A 401 -21.10 10.52 9.55
N ALA A 402 -22.27 9.88 9.70
CA ALA A 402 -23.57 10.55 9.55
C ALA A 402 -24.57 9.89 10.46
N GLY A 403 -25.41 10.72 11.06
CA GLY A 403 -26.42 10.26 12.02
C GLY A 403 -25.83 9.47 13.18
N LYS A 404 -26.54 8.40 13.57
CA LYS A 404 -26.21 7.50 14.68
C LYS A 404 -25.36 6.28 14.25
N ASP A 405 -25.01 6.19 12.96
CA ASP A 405 -24.47 4.96 12.35
C ASP A 405 -22.94 4.83 12.41
N CYS A 406 -22.25 5.82 12.99
CA CYS A 406 -20.80 5.71 13.24
C CYS A 406 -20.56 4.90 14.52
N TRP A 407 -19.69 3.89 14.45
CA TRP A 407 -19.37 2.99 15.54
C TRP A 407 -18.98 3.74 16.83
N ASN A 408 -18.12 4.77 16.70
CA ASN A 408 -17.71 5.57 17.87
C ASN A 408 -18.82 6.49 18.38
N CYS A 409 -19.62 7.07 17.48
CA CYS A 409 -20.74 7.93 17.88
C CYS A 409 -21.87 7.17 18.57
N ASN A 410 -22.03 5.88 18.25
CA ASN A 410 -23.00 5.00 18.90
C ASN A 410 -22.55 4.59 20.31
N LYS A 411 -21.24 4.59 20.59
CA LYS A 411 -20.69 4.32 21.93
C LYS A 411 -20.71 5.52 22.87
N GLY A 412 -21.12 6.71 22.41
CA GLY A 412 -21.14 7.93 23.24
C GLY A 412 -19.76 8.39 23.71
N LEU A 413 -18.70 8.01 22.99
CA LEU A 413 -17.31 8.46 23.21
C LEU A 413 -17.05 9.79 22.51
#